data_AF-K9A6C1-F1
#
_entry.id   AF-K9A6C1-F1
#
_cell.length_a   1.000
_cell.length_b   1.000
_cell.length_c   1.000
_cell.angle_alpha   90.00
_cell.angle_beta   90.00
_cell.angle_gamma   90.00
#
_symmetry.space_group_name_H-M   'P 1'
#
loop_
_entity.id
_entity.type
_entity.pdbx_description
1 polymer ?
#
loop_
_entity_poly.entity_id
_entity_poly.type
_entity_poly.pdbx_seq_one_letter_code
_entity_poly.pdbx_strand_id
1 'polypeptide(L)' 'MKRVNVAICGFGRIGQQIAELLFNRSTYYKQKYQIDARLVGVCNSSSGLINQDGLQASKWLDKTQYQLGLT' A
#
# COMPACT_ATOMS: atom_id res chain seq x y z
N MET A 1 3.73 5.76 -18.92
CA MET A 1 3.14 6.05 -17.59
C MET A 1 4.20 5.78 -16.53
N LYS A 2 4.49 6.73 -15.64
CA LYS A 2 5.54 6.59 -14.62
C LYS A 2 4.99 5.79 -13.43
N ARG A 3 5.67 4.72 -13.06
CA ARG A 3 5.30 3.92 -11.88
C ARG A 3 5.92 4.50 -10.62
N VAL A 4 5.13 4.62 -9.56
CA VAL A 4 5.58 5.04 -8.23
C VAL A 4 5.16 3.97 -7.23
N ASN A 5 6.15 3.29 -6.67
CA ASN A 5 5.94 2.32 -5.61
C ASN A 5 5.88 3.05 -4.27
N VAL A 6 4.80 2.83 -3.53
CA VAL A 6 4.56 3.43 -2.21
C VAL A 6 4.65 2.34 -1.16
N ALA A 7 5.38 2.60 -0.08
CA ALA A 7 5.35 1.80 1.13
C ALA A 7 4.90 2.67 2.31
N ILE A 8 4.08 2.13 3.21
CA ILE A 8 3.58 2.84 4.38
C ILE A 8 4.10 2.16 5.65
N CYS A 9 4.94 2.88 6.40
CA CYS A 9 5.37 2.48 7.73
C CYS A 9 4.38 3.04 8.78
N GLY A 10 3.93 2.21 9.72
CA GLY A 10 2.91 2.58 10.69
C GLY A 10 1.48 2.27 10.21
N PHE A 11 1.23 1.02 9.81
CA PHE A 11 -0.02 0.56 9.23
C PHE A 11 -1.15 0.28 10.26
N GLY A 12 -1.32 1.22 11.20
CA GLY A 12 -2.50 1.31 12.06
C GLY A 12 -3.67 2.00 11.35
N ARG A 13 -4.57 2.62 12.12
CA ARG A 13 -5.78 3.29 11.57
C ARG A 13 -5.44 4.37 10.52
N ILE A 14 -4.44 5.21 10.80
CA ILE A 14 -4.03 6.28 9.89
C ILE A 14 -3.42 5.71 8.61
N GLY A 15 -2.48 4.78 8.73
CA GLY A 15 -1.84 4.14 7.57
C GLY A 15 -2.86 3.45 6.64
N GLN A 16 -3.88 2.81 7.22
CA GLN A 16 -4.99 2.21 6.46
C GLN A 16 -5.83 3.26 5.72
N GLN A 17 -6.19 4.37 6.37
CA GLN A 17 -6.92 5.45 5.71
C GLN A 17 -6.12 6.10 4.57
N ILE A 18 -4.80 6.23 4.73
CA ILE A 18 -3.91 6.73 3.67
C ILE A 18 -3.84 5.74 2.50
N ALA A 19 -3.72 4.43 2.78
CA ALA A 19 -3.75 3.40 1.74
C ALA A 19 -5.06 3.40 0.95
N GLU A 20 -6.19 3.54 1.64
CA GLU A 20 -7.51 3.62 1.02
C GLU A 20 -7.66 4.88 0.16
N LEU A 21 -7.20 6.04 0.65
CA LEU A 21 -7.18 7.29 -0.12
C LEU A 21 -6.31 7.16 -1.39
N LEU A 22 -5.12 6.55 -1.25
CA LEU A 22 -4.21 6.30 -2.38
C LEU A 22 -4.87 5.40 -3.42
N PHE A 23 -5.52 4.32 -2.97
CA PHE A 23 -6.24 3.39 -3.84
C PHE A 23 -7.40 4.07 -4.57
N ASN A 24 -8.24 4.81 -3.85
CA ASN A 24 -9.39 5.51 -4.41
C ASN A 24 -8.99 6.60 -5.42
N ARG A 25 -7.82 7.22 -5.22
CA ARG A 25 -7.28 8.24 -6.14
C ARG A 25 -6.40 7.66 -7.26
N SER A 26 -6.13 6.36 -7.28
CA SER A 26 -5.23 5.74 -8.25
C SER A 26 -5.65 5.99 -9.70
N THR A 27 -6.94 5.89 -10.01
CA THR A 27 -7.48 6.21 -11.35
C THR A 27 -7.25 7.67 -11.73
N TYR A 28 -7.50 8.59 -10.79
CA TYR A 28 -7.28 10.02 -11.02
C TYR A 28 -5.80 10.34 -11.26
N TYR A 29 -4.88 9.72 -10.51
CA TYR A 29 -3.45 9.90 -10.71
C TYR A 29 -2.97 9.37 -12.05
N LYS A 30 -3.50 8.22 -12.49
CA LYS A 30 -3.23 7.66 -13.81
C LYS A 30 -3.69 8.60 -14.92
N GLN A 31 -4.94 9.07 -14.86
CA GLN A 31 -5.52 9.89 -15.92
C GLN A 31 -4.91 11.29 -15.99
N LYS A 32 -4.77 11.97 -14.84
CA LYS A 32 -4.35 13.38 -14.81
C LYS A 32 -2.83 13.55 -14.87
N TYR A 33 -2.09 12.71 -14.18
CA TYR A 33 -0.64 12.88 -14.01
C TYR A 33 0.18 11.81 -14.73
N GLN A 34 -0.46 10.83 -15.37
CA GLN A 34 0.24 9.68 -15.97
C GLN A 34 1.12 8.94 -14.96
N ILE A 35 0.66 8.89 -13.70
CA ILE A 35 1.32 8.23 -12.58
C ILE A 35 0.52 7.00 -12.17
N ASP A 36 1.20 5.86 -12.14
CA ASP A 36 0.70 4.62 -11.57
C ASP A 36 1.25 4.46 -10.14
N ALA A 37 0.56 5.08 -9.19
CA ALA A 37 0.89 5.00 -7.78
C ALA A 37 0.37 3.67 -7.21
N ARG A 38 1.28 2.78 -6.84
CA ARG A 38 0.95 1.44 -6.33
C ARG A 38 1.48 1.28 -4.92
N LEU A 39 0.59 0.93 -4.00
CA LEU A 39 0.99 0.50 -2.66
C LEU A 39 1.60 -0.90 -2.77
N VAL A 40 2.88 -1.04 -2.48
CA VAL A 40 3.62 -2.31 -2.59
C VAL A 40 4.06 -2.87 -1.25
N GLY A 41 4.00 -2.07 -0.18
CA GLY A 41 4.48 -2.46 1.14
C GLY A 41 3.73 -1.76 2.25
N VAL A 42 3.43 -2.49 3.33
CA VAL A 42 2.91 -1.93 4.57
C VAL A 42 3.60 -2.60 5.75
N CYS A 43 3.91 -1.85 6.81
CA CYS A 43 4.42 -2.45 8.05
C CYS A 43 3.85 -1.78 9.30
N ASN A 44 3.77 -2.55 10.38
CA ASN A 44 3.50 -2.09 11.74
C ASN A 44 4.73 -2.36 12.62
N SER A 45 4.62 -2.24 13.95
CA SER A 45 5.76 -2.40 14.86
C SER A 45 6.39 -3.80 14.92
N SER A 46 5.76 -4.83 14.37
CA SER A 46 6.22 -6.22 14.50
C SER A 46 6.24 -7.01 13.19
N SER A 47 5.57 -6.50 12.15
CA SER A 47 5.30 -7.27 10.94
C SER A 47 4.99 -6.37 9.75
N GLY A 48 5.14 -6.90 8.55
CA GLY A 48 4.81 -6.19 7.32
C GLY A 48 4.44 -7.12 6.18
N LEU A 49 3.89 -6.54 5.13
CA LEU A 49 3.42 -7.23 3.93
C LEU A 49 4.00 -6.51 2.72
N ILE A 50 4.64 -7.25 1.82
CA ILE A 50 5.18 -6.74 0.56
C ILE A 50 4.56 -7.50 -0.60
N ASN A 51 4.12 -6.77 -1.62
CA ASN A 51 3.79 -7.33 -2.93
C ASN A 51 4.27 -6.37 -4.03
N GLN A 52 5.27 -6.79 -4.80
CA GLN A 52 5.81 -5.99 -5.88
C GLN A 52 4.80 -5.72 -7.00
N ASP A 53 3.72 -6.48 -7.14
CA ASP A 53 2.70 -6.19 -8.15
C ASP A 53 1.67 -5.14 -7.70
N GLY A 54 1.62 -4.89 -6.39
CA GLY A 54 0.65 -4.04 -5.75
C GLY A 54 -0.21 -4.80 -4.74
N LEU A 55 -0.41 -4.21 -3.59
CA LEU A 55 -1.33 -4.68 -2.58
C LEU A 55 -2.75 -4.23 -2.95
N GLN A 56 -3.71 -5.13 -2.74
CA GLN A 56 -5.13 -4.86 -2.93
C GLN A 56 -5.77 -4.60 -1.58
N ALA A 57 -6.90 -3.87 -1.58
CA ALA A 57 -7.66 -3.56 -0.37
C ALA A 57 -7.94 -4.78 0.53
N SER A 58 -8.32 -5.89 -0.09
CA SER A 58 -8.56 -7.15 0.61
C SER A 58 -7.30 -7.79 1.20
N LYS A 59 -6.13 -7.60 0.57
CA LYS A 59 -4.89 -8.28 0.96
C LYS A 59 -4.23 -7.67 2.20
N TRP A 60 -4.23 -6.35 2.35
CA TRP A 60 -3.59 -5.72 3.53
C TRP A 60 -4.46 -5.77 4.80
N LEU A 61 -5.73 -6.16 4.70
CA LEU A 61 -6.61 -6.46 5.83
C LEU A 61 -6.34 -7.86 6.40
N ASP A 62 -5.84 -8.78 5.58
CA ASP A 62 -5.49 -10.13 5.99
C ASP A 62 -4.10 -10.17 6.63
N LYS A 63 -4.09 -10.14 7.96
CA LYS A 63 -2.85 -10.18 8.74
C LYS A 63 -2.11 -11.52 8.64
N THR A 64 -2.73 -12.59 8.14
CA THR A 64 -2.05 -13.90 8.00
C THR A 64 -0.95 -13.88 6.94
N GLN A 65 -1.02 -12.92 6.01
CA GLN A 65 -0.02 -12.75 4.94
C GLN A 65 1.17 -11.89 5.39
N TYR A 66 1.16 -11.36 6.61
CA TYR A 66 2.23 -10.52 7.11
C TYR A 66 3.43 -11.37 7.55
N GLN A 67 4.62 -10.95 7.14
CA GLN A 67 5.89 -11.48 7.58
C GLN A 67 6.36 -10.75 8.83
N LEU A 68 6.80 -11.51 9.85
CA LEU A 68 7.38 -10.98 11.08
C LEU A 68 8.75 -10.32 10.85
N GLY A 69 9.08 -9.32 11.66
CA GLY A 69 10.40 -8.66 11.64
C GLY A 69 10.64 -7.77 10.43
N LEU A 70 9.58 -7.38 9.72
CA LEU A 70 9.64 -6.62 8.48
C LEU A 70 9.47 -5.11 8.75
N THR A 71 10.33 -4.58 9.62
CA THR A 71 10.47 -3.16 10.02
C THR A 71 11.91 -2.72 9.91
#